data_AF-A0AAX2DIM9-F1
#
_entry.id   AF-A0AAX2DIM9-F1
#
_cell.length_a   1.000
_cell.length_b   1.000
_cell.length_c   1.000
_cell.angle_alpha   90.00
_cell.angle_beta   90.00
_cell.angle_gamma   90.00
#
_symmetry.space_group_name_H-M   'P 1'
#
loop_
_entity.id
_entity.type
_entity.pdbx_description
1 polymer ?
#
loop_
_entity_poly.entity_id
_entity_poly.type
_entity_poly.pdbx_seq_one_letter_code
_entity_poly.pdbx_strand_id
1 'polypeptide(L)' 'MKPRARTTTGAKVTITLELSNLGSWGPDCTTGQVHDQAREAAIGRLNRLFKDHLDTTKIVGQVKVEAITTDLERR' A
#
# COMPACT_ATOMS: atom_id res chain seq x y z
N MET A 1 -5.90 45.84 21.57
CA MET A 1 -6.04 44.66 20.69
C MET A 1 -5.43 43.45 21.40
N LYS A 2 -6.20 42.39 21.67
CA LYS A 2 -5.62 41.14 22.23
C LYS A 2 -4.84 40.42 21.11
N PRO A 3 -3.65 39.85 21.38
CA PRO A 3 -2.93 39.10 20.36
C PRO A 3 -3.79 37.89 19.97
N ARG A 4 -4.16 37.77 18.70
CA ARG A 4 -4.69 36.52 18.18
C ARG A 4 -3.54 35.52 18.23
N ALA A 5 -3.59 34.59 19.18
CA ALA A 5 -2.69 33.44 19.19
C ALA A 5 -2.75 32.78 17.81
N ARG A 6 -1.59 32.49 17.20
CA ARG A 6 -1.53 31.74 15.95
C ARG A 6 -1.86 30.28 16.25
N THR A 7 -3.15 29.97 16.32
CA THR A 7 -3.62 28.62 16.59
C THR A 7 -3.38 27.77 15.35
N THR A 8 -2.63 26.68 15.50
CA THR A 8 -2.41 25.70 14.42
C THR A 8 -3.11 24.42 14.84
N THR A 9 -4.09 23.96 14.06
CA THR A 9 -4.88 22.76 14.36
C THR A 9 -4.53 21.69 13.32
N GLY A 10 -4.13 20.50 13.77
CA GLY A 10 -3.81 19.36 12.90
C GLY A 10 -4.61 18.13 13.31
N ALA A 11 -4.90 17.25 12.34
CA ALA A 11 -5.54 15.97 12.56
C ALA A 11 -4.74 14.88 11.84
N LYS A 12 -4.60 13.71 12.47
CA LYS A 12 -3.99 12.51 11.87
C LYS A 12 -5.10 11.50 11.62
N VAL A 13 -5.18 11.02 10.38
CA VAL A 13 -6.13 9.97 9.98
C VAL A 13 -5.35 8.77 9.49
N THR A 14 -5.80 7.58 9.88
CA THR A 14 -5.28 6.30 9.41
C THR A 14 -6.38 5.60 8.63
N ILE A 15 -6.06 5.10 7.44
CA ILE A 15 -7.00 4.34 6.59
C ILE A 15 -6.39 2.99 6.22
N THR A 16 -7.25 1.99 6.01
CA THR A 16 -6.87 0.68 5.47
C THR A 16 -7.23 0.63 3.99
N LEU A 17 -6.33 0.13 3.16
CA LEU A 17 -6.48 0.09 1.70
C LEU A 17 -6.37 -1.36 1.22
N GLU A 18 -7.30 -1.78 0.37
CA GLU A 18 -7.22 -3.04 -0.38
C GLU A 18 -6.60 -2.79 -1.75
N LEU A 19 -5.68 -3.65 -2.18
CA LEU A 19 -5.03 -3.58 -3.48
C LEU A 19 -5.16 -4.93 -4.19
N SER A 20 -5.87 -4.93 -5.31
CA SER A 20 -6.04 -6.10 -6.17
C SER A 20 -5.21 -5.95 -7.45
N ASN A 21 -4.95 -7.08 -8.13
CA ASN A 21 -4.21 -7.15 -9.40
C ASN A 21 -2.79 -6.56 -9.30
N LEU A 22 -2.02 -7.00 -8.30
CA LEU A 22 -0.66 -6.53 -8.05
C LEU A 22 0.39 -7.11 -9.00
N GLY A 23 0.05 -8.16 -9.73
CA GLY A 23 0.93 -8.78 -10.71
C GLY A 23 0.33 -10.06 -11.28
N SER A 24 1.11 -10.72 -12.13
CA SER A 24 0.84 -12.07 -12.61
C SER A 24 2.10 -12.89 -12.35
N TRP A 25 1.93 -14.04 -11.72
CA TRP A 25 3.03 -14.91 -11.30
C TRP A 25 2.98 -16.20 -12.10
N GLY A 26 4.15 -16.65 -12.55
CA GLY A 26 4.26 -17.91 -13.29
C GLY A 26 3.99 -19.12 -12.40
N PRO A 27 3.68 -20.28 -13.01
CA PRO A 27 3.31 -21.50 -12.28
C PRO A 27 4.42 -22.01 -11.36
N ASP A 28 5.67 -21.66 -11.64
CA ASP A 28 6.84 -22.09 -10.86
C ASP A 28 7.19 -21.17 -9.68
N CYS A 29 6.43 -20.09 -9.45
CA CYS A 29 6.66 -19.21 -8.30
C CYS A 29 6.20 -19.87 -7.01
N THR A 30 7.09 -19.97 -6.04
CA THR A 30 6.73 -20.42 -4.68
C THR A 30 5.82 -19.40 -3.99
N THR A 31 5.00 -19.85 -3.04
CA THR A 31 4.12 -18.97 -2.25
C THR A 31 4.88 -17.83 -1.57
N GLY A 32 6.09 -18.10 -1.07
CA GLY A 32 6.95 -17.07 -0.47
C GLY A 32 7.39 -16.01 -1.48
N GLN A 33 7.77 -16.42 -2.69
CA GLN A 33 8.09 -15.48 -3.76
C GLN A 33 6.88 -14.64 -4.17
N VAL A 34 5.70 -15.25 -4.30
CA VAL A 34 4.46 -14.51 -4.63
C VAL A 34 4.14 -13.49 -3.54
N HIS A 35 4.25 -13.88 -2.26
CA HIS A 35 4.05 -12.99 -1.12
C HIS A 35 4.97 -11.77 -1.18
N ASP A 36 6.28 -11.99 -1.35
CA ASP A 36 7.27 -10.92 -1.35
C ASP A 36 7.12 -10.01 -2.58
N GLN A 37 6.87 -10.59 -3.75
CA GLN A 37 6.63 -9.82 -4.98
C GLN A 37 5.33 -9.02 -4.93
N ALA A 38 4.25 -9.58 -4.38
CA ALA A 38 2.99 -8.87 -4.17
C ALA A 38 3.19 -7.67 -3.22
N ARG A 39 3.95 -7.87 -2.13
CA ARG A 39 4.31 -6.79 -1.20
C ARG A 39 5.08 -5.66 -1.89
N GLU A 40 6.12 -5.98 -2.65
CA GLU A 40 6.91 -4.98 -3.38
C GLU A 40 6.07 -4.25 -4.44
N ALA A 41 5.21 -4.97 -5.17
CA ALA A 41 4.29 -4.37 -6.14
C ALA A 41 3.29 -3.40 -5.47
N ALA A 42 2.75 -3.78 -4.31
CA ALA A 42 1.85 -2.91 -3.52
C ALA A 42 2.56 -1.62 -3.09
N ILE A 43 3.78 -1.72 -2.53
CA ILE A 43 4.60 -0.56 -2.15
C ILE A 43 4.86 0.31 -3.37
N GLY A 44 5.27 -0.28 -4.50
CA GLY A 44 5.54 0.45 -5.74
C GLY A 44 4.31 1.18 -6.29
N ARG A 45 3.12 0.59 -6.19
CA ARG A 45 1.85 1.22 -6.60
C ARG A 45 1.47 2.38 -5.68
N LEU A 46 1.59 2.20 -4.37
CA LEU A 46 1.29 3.27 -3.40
C LEU A 46 2.28 4.43 -3.51
N ASN A 47 3.58 4.15 -3.68
CA ASN A 47 4.58 5.19 -3.90
C ASN A 47 4.27 6.00 -5.18
N ARG A 48 3.82 5.34 -6.25
CA ARG A 48 3.35 6.03 -7.47
C ARG A 48 2.09 6.87 -7.22
N LEU A 49 1.13 6.35 -6.45
CA LEU A 49 -0.10 7.06 -6.10
C LEU A 49 0.17 8.33 -5.29
N PHE A 50 1.16 8.27 -4.39
CA PHE A 50 1.52 9.37 -3.49
C PHE A 50 2.74 10.17 -3.93
N LYS A 51 3.20 10.01 -5.18
CA LYS A 51 4.45 10.61 -5.67
C LYS A 51 4.55 12.12 -5.45
N ASP A 52 3.42 12.83 -5.54
CA ASP A 52 3.34 14.30 -5.41
C ASP A 52 3.02 14.75 -3.97
N HIS A 53 2.94 13.79 -3.03
CA HIS A 53 2.52 14.01 -1.64
C HIS A 53 3.47 13.34 -0.63
N LEU A 54 4.71 13.03 -1.01
CA LEU A 54 5.67 12.32 -0.17
C LEU A 54 6.00 13.07 1.14
N ASP A 55 5.91 14.40 1.14
CA ASP A 55 6.16 15.23 2.33
C ASP A 55 5.04 15.14 3.39
N THR A 56 3.84 14.69 3.00
CA THR A 56 2.65 14.66 3.86
C THR A 56 2.06 13.27 4.02
N THR A 57 2.38 12.34 3.12
CA THR A 57 1.79 11.00 3.07
C THR A 57 2.87 9.94 3.06
N LYS A 58 2.79 9.01 4.03
CA LYS A 58 3.67 7.85 4.10
C LYS A 58 2.92 6.61 4.55
N ILE A 59 3.39 5.43 4.15
CA ILE A 59 2.89 4.15 4.65
C ILE A 59 3.41 3.97 6.08
N VAL A 60 2.52 4.03 7.08
CA VAL A 60 2.89 3.96 8.50
C VAL A 60 2.79 2.53 9.06
N GLY A 61 2.03 1.65 8.40
CA GLY A 61 1.81 0.26 8.82
C GLY A 61 2.56 -0.77 7.95
N GLN A 62 2.64 -2.01 8.44
CA GLN A 62 3.17 -3.13 7.65
C GLN A 62 2.18 -3.49 6.54
N VAL A 63 2.64 -3.54 5.29
CA VAL A 63 1.87 -4.11 4.18
C VAL A 63 1.74 -5.60 4.44
N LYS A 64 0.53 -6.05 4.79
CA LYS A 64 0.20 -7.44 5.09
C LYS A 64 -0.56 -8.04 3.90
N VAL A 65 -0.05 -9.13 3.35
CA VAL A 65 -0.77 -9.93 2.37
C VAL A 65 -1.69 -10.88 3.14
N GLU A 66 -3.01 -10.73 2.98
CA GLU A 66 -3.99 -11.52 3.74
C GLU A 66 -4.32 -12.86 3.08
N ALA A 67 -4.36 -12.91 1.75
CA ALA A 67 -4.63 -14.12 0.99
C ALA A 67 -3.91 -14.11 -0.36
N ILE A 68 -3.50 -15.30 -0.81
CA ILE A 68 -2.98 -15.55 -2.16
C ILE A 68 -3.91 -16.60 -2.79
N THR A 69 -4.54 -16.24 -3.91
CA THR A 69 -5.42 -17.13 -4.68
C THR A 69 -4.70 -17.53 -5.96
N THR A 70 -4.73 -18.82 -6.29
CA THR A 70 -4.16 -19.35 -7.54
C THR A 70 -5.27 -20.05 -8.31
N ASP A 71 -5.62 -19.50 -9.47
CA ASP A 71 -6.61 -20.09 -10.37
C ASP A 71 -5.89 -20.94 -11.42
N LEU A 72 -6.28 -22.22 -11.52
CA LEU A 72 -5.77 -23.15 -12.53
C LEU A 72 -6.86 -23.39 -13.57
N GLU A 73 -6.71 -22.81 -14.77
CA GLU A 73 -7.55 -23.17 -15.92
C GLU A 73 -7.04 -24.50 -16.53
N ARG A 74 -7.86 -25.55 -16.47
CA ARG A 74 -7.68 -26.76 -17.30
C ARG A 74 -8.32 -26.53 -18.66
N ARG A 75 -7.52 -26.66 -19.73
CA ARG A 75 -8.02 -26.87 -21.09
C ARG A 75 -8.32 -28.35 -21.33
#